data_AF-N8WMW2-F1
#
_entry.id   AF-N8WMW2-F1
#
_cell.length_a   1.000
_cell.length_b   1.000
_cell.length_c   1.000
_cell.angle_alpha   90.00
_cell.angle_beta   90.00
_cell.angle_gamma   90.00
#
_symmetry.space_group_name_H-M   'P 1'
#
loop_
_entity.id
_entity.type
_entity.pdbx_description
1 polymer ?
#
loop_
_entity_poly.entity_id
_entity_poly.type
_entity_poly.pdbx_seq_one_letter_code
_entity_poly.pdbx_strand_id
1 'polypeptide(L)'
;MQRRLNSRIEQWGKILSRDDFEWTWRGRQMKPAKRQEVCDIFQGVVNEMYQMAVKNKARLSPEDQKLLSNHDLFIEKLGFQNNRVNTQMGFDCRLQ
;
A
#
# COMPACT_ATOMS: atom_id res chain seq x y z
N MET A 1 3.19 2.07 10.77
CA MET A 1 2.73 1.63 9.44
C MET A 1 1.74 0.47 9.51
N GLN A 2 2.21 -0.72 9.90
CA GLN A 2 1.44 -1.98 9.82
C GLN A 2 0.08 -1.92 10.51
N ARG A 3 -0.01 -1.36 11.72
CA ARG A 3 -1.30 -1.16 12.42
C ARG A 3 -2.31 -0.31 11.63
N ARG A 4 -1.86 0.76 10.96
CA ARG A 4 -2.74 1.61 10.13
C ARG A 4 -3.23 0.86 8.91
N LEU A 5 -2.33 0.12 8.26
CA LEU A 5 -2.65 -0.72 7.11
C LEU A 5 -3.67 -1.80 7.48
N ASN A 6 -3.40 -2.58 8.53
CA ASN A 6 -4.30 -3.65 8.98
C ASN A 6 -5.69 -3.10 9.29
N SER A 7 -5.78 -1.98 10.02
CA SER A 7 -7.07 -1.36 10.34
C SER A 7 -7.85 -0.94 9.09
N ARG A 8 -7.20 -0.37 8.08
CA ARG A 8 -7.85 0.02 6.82
C ARG A 8 -8.30 -1.19 6.01
N ILE A 9 -7.46 -2.21 5.91
CA ILE A 9 -7.80 -3.46 5.22
C ILE A 9 -8.95 -4.18 5.93
N GLU A 10 -8.96 -4.21 7.26
CA GLU A 10 -10.06 -4.78 8.04
C GLU A 10 -11.37 -4.00 7.84
N GLN A 11 -11.32 -2.66 7.85
CA GLN A 11 -12.50 -1.82 7.61
C GLN A 11 -13.03 -2.01 6.19
N TRP A 12 -12.14 -2.01 5.19
CA TRP A 12 -12.48 -2.27 3.80
C TRP A 12 -13.03 -3.69 3.61
N GLY A 13 -12.46 -4.69 4.30
CA GLY A 13 -12.94 -6.07 4.23
C GLY A 13 -14.39 -6.24 4.72
N LYS A 14 -14.84 -5.42 5.67
CA LYS A 14 -16.21 -5.46 6.21
C LYS A 14 -17.28 -5.01 5.22
N ILE A 15 -16.92 -4.24 4.20
CA ILE A 15 -17.86 -3.75 3.19
C ILE A 15 -17.91 -4.64 1.94
N LEU A 16 -17.11 -5.72 1.91
CA LEU A 16 -17.09 -6.64 0.78
C LEU A 16 -18.35 -7.50 0.75
N SER A 17 -18.96 -7.55 -0.43
CA SER A 17 -20.13 -8.34 -0.74
C SER A 17 -19.76 -9.50 -1.68
N ARG A 18 -20.74 -10.35 -2.01
CA ARG A 18 -20.49 -11.40 -2.99
C ARG A 18 -20.24 -10.86 -4.40
N ASP A 19 -20.85 -9.74 -4.73
CA ASP A 19 -20.84 -9.16 -6.07
C ASP A 19 -19.52 -8.44 -6.40
N ASP A 20 -18.66 -8.27 -5.40
CA ASP A 20 -17.30 -7.73 -5.52
C ASP A 20 -16.29 -8.72 -6.10
N PHE A 21 -16.75 -9.94 -6.33
CA PHE A 21 -15.96 -11.04 -6.84
C PHE A 21 -16.55 -11.58 -8.15
N GLU A 22 -15.70 -12.16 -8.96
CA GLU A 22 -16.05 -12.78 -10.23
C GLU A 22 -15.47 -14.20 -10.32
N TRP A 23 -16.15 -15.06 -11.07
CA TRP A 23 -15.62 -16.38 -11.39
C TRP A 23 -14.64 -16.29 -12.54
N THR A 24 -13.44 -16.80 -12.31
CA THR A 24 -12.42 -17.01 -13.34
C THR A 24 -12.19 -18.51 -13.50
N TRP A 25 -11.49 -18.91 -14.56
CA TRP A 25 -11.04 -20.29 -14.74
C TRP A 25 -10.11 -20.79 -13.62
N ARG A 26 -9.53 -19.89 -12.82
CA ARG A 26 -8.72 -20.20 -11.62
C ARG A 26 -9.53 -20.16 -10.31
N GLY A 27 -10.86 -20.06 -10.41
CA GLY A 27 -11.77 -19.90 -9.28
C GLY A 27 -12.21 -18.46 -9.06
N ARG A 28 -12.79 -18.21 -7.88
CA ARG A 28 -13.34 -16.90 -7.52
C ARG A 28 -12.24 -15.90 -7.20
N GLN A 29 -12.23 -14.77 -7.90
CA GLN A 29 -11.26 -13.70 -7.68
C GLN A 29 -11.97 -12.37 -7.47
N MET A 30 -11.27 -11.43 -6.84
CA MET A 30 -11.75 -10.07 -6.67
C MET A 30 -11.84 -9.36 -8.03
N LYS A 31 -12.86 -8.54 -8.25
CA LYS A 31 -12.98 -7.74 -9.48
C LYS A 31 -11.87 -6.69 -9.56
N PRO A 32 -11.43 -6.27 -10.77
CA PRO A 32 -10.36 -5.28 -10.93
C PRO A 32 -10.56 -3.98 -10.13
N ALA A 33 -11.78 -3.45 -10.09
CA ALA A 33 -12.09 -2.24 -9.31
C ALA A 33 -11.79 -2.40 -7.82
N LYS A 34 -12.10 -3.57 -7.25
CA LYS A 34 -11.83 -3.89 -5.85
C LYS A 34 -10.36 -4.16 -5.56
N ARG A 35 -9.63 -4.71 -6.53
CA ARG A 35 -8.16 -4.80 -6.45
C ARG A 35 -7.52 -3.42 -6.38
N GLN A 36 -8.03 -2.46 -7.17
CA GLN A 36 -7.55 -1.08 -7.14
C GLN A 36 -7.78 -0.43 -5.77
N GLU A 37 -8.95 -0.61 -5.16
CA GLU A 37 -9.22 -0.10 -3.80
C GLU A 37 -8.19 -0.60 -2.78
N VAL A 38 -7.77 -1.86 -2.85
CA VAL A 38 -6.69 -2.39 -2.00
C VAL A 38 -5.38 -1.66 -2.27
N CYS A 39 -5.02 -1.49 -3.55
CA CYS A 39 -3.79 -0.78 -3.92
C CYS A 39 -3.81 0.67 -3.43
N ASP A 40 -4.96 1.34 -3.49
CA ASP A 40 -5.14 2.70 -2.98
C ASP A 40 -4.97 2.78 -1.46
N ILE A 41 -5.38 1.73 -0.71
CA ILE A 41 -5.13 1.64 0.73
C ILE A 41 -3.63 1.58 1.02
N PHE A 42 -2.88 0.72 0.32
CA PHE A 42 -1.43 0.62 0.49
C PHE A 42 -0.74 1.93 0.14
N GLN A 43 -1.09 2.50 -1.02
CA GLN A 43 -0.57 3.78 -1.50
C GLN A 43 -0.85 4.91 -0.50
N GLY A 44 -2.07 5.00 0.01
CA GLY A 44 -2.48 6.02 0.98
C GLY A 44 -1.67 5.94 2.27
N VAL A 45 -1.42 4.74 2.80
CA VAL A 45 -0.61 4.58 4.02
C VAL A 45 0.84 4.99 3.76
N VAL A 46 1.43 4.58 2.63
CA VAL A 46 2.81 4.97 2.25
C VAL A 46 2.92 6.48 2.10
N ASN A 47 1.99 7.12 1.39
CA ASN A 47 1.95 8.56 1.20
C ASN A 47 1.81 9.32 2.52
N GLU A 48 0.96 8.86 3.43
CA GLU A 48 0.84 9.45 4.76
C GLU A 48 2.16 9.39 5.54
N MET A 49 2.87 8.26 5.46
CA MET A 49 4.17 8.14 6.12
C MET A 49 5.21 9.05 5.51
N TYR A 50 5.24 9.13 4.17
CA TYR A 50 6.13 10.05 3.47
C TYR A 50 5.86 11.50 3.90
N GLN A 51 4.60 11.92 3.93
CA GLN A 51 4.20 13.26 4.37
C GLN A 51 4.57 13.52 5.84
N MET A 52 4.41 12.53 6.73
CA MET A 52 4.87 12.65 8.11
C MET A 52 6.40 12.80 8.20
N ALA A 53 7.16 12.06 7.39
CA ALA A 53 8.61 12.16 7.35
C ALA A 53 9.08 13.52 6.82
N VAL A 54 8.46 14.02 5.73
CA VAL A 54 8.72 15.36 5.19
C VAL A 54 8.44 16.45 6.23
N LYS A 55 7.30 16.39 6.92
CA LYS A 55 6.95 17.35 7.99
C LYS A 55 7.94 17.35 9.16
N ASN A 56 8.58 16.21 9.42
CA ASN A 56 9.55 16.04 10.51
C ASN A 56 11.00 15.94 10.01
N LYS A 57 11.29 16.37 8.78
CA LYS A 57 12.60 16.18 8.13
C LYS A 57 13.78 16.62 9.00
N ALA A 58 13.67 17.77 9.66
CA ALA A 58 14.73 18.31 10.53
C ALA A 58 15.06 17.43 11.75
N ARG A 59 14.19 16.48 12.10
CA ARG A 59 14.38 15.53 13.21
C ARG A 59 14.96 14.18 12.73
N LEU A 60 15.14 14.00 11.43
CA LEU A 60 15.68 12.79 10.84
C LEU A 60 17.20 12.89 10.68
N SER A 61 17.88 11.74 10.64
CA SER A 61 19.31 11.71 10.33
C SER A 61 19.57 12.20 8.90
N PRO A 62 20.78 12.68 8.57
CA PRO A 62 21.12 13.10 7.21
C PRO A 62 20.85 12.05 6.14
N GLU A 63 21.05 10.77 6.46
CA GLU A 63 20.78 9.64 5.58
C GLU A 63 19.28 9.54 5.26
N ASP A 64 18.42 9.58 6.28
CA ASP A 64 16.98 9.50 6.11
C ASP A 64 16.42 10.75 5.42
N GLN A 65 17.01 11.92 5.67
CA GLN A 65 16.65 13.15 4.94
C GLN A 65 16.93 13.03 3.43
N LYS A 66 17.98 12.30 3.04
CA LYS A 66 18.31 12.04 1.63
C LYS A 66 17.28 11.12 0.98
N LEU A 67 16.71 10.16 1.71
CA LEU A 67 15.65 9.29 1.20
C LEU A 67 14.40 10.09 0.83
N LEU A 68 14.13 11.21 1.50
CA LEU A 68 13.00 12.09 1.16
C LEU A 68 13.20 12.89 -0.14
N SER A 69 14.35 12.78 -0.81
CA SER A 69 14.55 13.38 -2.14
C SER A 69 14.00 12.52 -3.28
N ASN A 70 13.71 11.24 -3.01
CA ASN A 70 13.20 10.31 -4.00
C ASN A 70 12.16 9.38 -3.35
N HIS A 71 10.91 9.45 -3.82
CA HIS A 71 9.81 8.67 -3.29
C HIS A 71 10.01 7.15 -3.46
N ASP A 72 10.63 6.70 -4.55
CA ASP A 72 10.97 5.29 -4.78
C ASP A 72 11.97 4.80 -3.72
N LEU A 73 13.01 5.60 -3.42
CA LEU A 73 13.98 5.25 -2.37
C LEU A 73 13.33 5.19 -0.99
N PHE A 74 12.35 6.06 -0.74
CA PHE A 74 11.56 6.01 0.49
C PHE A 74 10.74 4.71 0.55
N ILE A 75 10.04 4.33 -0.52
CA ILE A 75 9.28 3.08 -0.62
C ILE A 75 10.18 1.86 -0.39
N GLU A 76 11.34 1.81 -1.04
CA GLU A 76 12.31 0.73 -0.89
C GLU A 76 12.80 0.60 0.55
N LYS A 77 13.03 1.73 1.25
CA LYS A 77 13.41 1.73 2.66
C LYS A 77 12.33 1.14 3.57
N LEU A 78 11.06 1.20 3.17
CA LEU A 78 9.96 0.54 3.88
C LEU A 78 9.94 -0.98 3.71
N GLY A 79 10.82 -1.53 2.85
CA GLY A 79 10.95 -2.97 2.60
C GLY A 79 10.19 -3.46 1.36
N PHE A 80 9.65 -2.56 0.54
CA PHE A 80 8.99 -2.94 -0.71
C PHE A 80 10.01 -3.01 -1.84
N GLN A 81 10.12 -4.17 -2.48
CA GLN A 81 11.02 -4.37 -3.62
C GLN A 81 10.33 -3.95 -4.92
N ASN A 82 11.01 -3.16 -5.76
CA ASN A 82 10.48 -2.66 -7.04
C ASN A 82 9.12 -1.95 -6.91
N ASN A 83 8.88 -1.28 -5.78
CA ASN A 83 7.61 -0.68 -5.39
C ASN A 83 6.43 -1.66 -5.45
N ARG A 84 6.66 -2.96 -5.27
CA ARG A 84 5.59 -3.97 -5.29
C ARG A 84 5.20 -4.42 -3.91
N VAL A 85 3.89 -4.52 -3.71
CA VAL A 85 3.27 -5.10 -2.53
C VAL A 85 2.66 -6.44 -2.94
N ASN A 86 3.15 -7.53 -2.34
CA ASN A 86 2.47 -8.81 -2.41
C ASN A 86 1.30 -8.80 -1.42
N THR A 87 0.08 -8.69 -1.95
CA THR A 87 -1.13 -8.53 -1.12
C THR A 87 -1.56 -9.83 -0.44
N GLN A 88 -1.01 -10.99 -0.84
CA GLN A 88 -1.51 -12.33 -0.49
C GLN A 88 -2.96 -12.60 -0.96
N MET A 89 -3.58 -11.69 -1.73
CA MET A 89 -4.95 -11.82 -2.25
C MET A 89 -4.99 -12.30 -3.72
N GLY A 90 -3.87 -12.83 -4.23
CA GLY A 90 -3.75 -13.32 -5.61
C GLY A 90 -3.45 -12.24 -6.65
N PHE A 91 -3.05 -11.03 -6.22
CA PHE A 91 -2.56 -9.96 -7.08
C PHE A 91 -1.51 -9.11 -6.35
N ASP A 92 -0.70 -8.37 -7.10
CA ASP A 92 0.26 -7.42 -6.56
C ASP A 92 -0.22 -5.98 -6.79
N CYS A 93 0.13 -5.08 -5.88
CA CYS A 93 -0.03 -3.64 -6.07
C CYS A 93 1.31 -3.00 -6.38
N ARG A 94 1.33 -2.03 -7.29
CA ARG A 94 2.50 -1.18 -7.55
C ARG A 94 2.29 0.18 -6.88
N LEU A 95 3.23 0.56 -6.03
CA LEU A 95 3.29 1.86 -5.38
C LEU A 95 3.93 2.88 -6.32
N GLN A 96 3.48 4.13 -6.21
CA GLN A 96 3.89 5.28 -7.01
C GLN A 96 4.19 6.51 -6.16
#